data_AF-I0V8S1-F1
#
_entry.id   AF-I0V8S1-F1
#
_cell.length_a   1.000
_cell.length_b   1.000
_cell.length_c   1.000
_cell.angle_alpha   90.00
_cell.angle_beta   90.00
_cell.angle_gamma   90.00
#
_symmetry.space_group_name_H-M   'P 1'
#
loop_
_entity.id
_entity.type
_entity.pdbx_description
1 polymer ?
#
loop_
_entity_poly.entity_id
_entity_poly.type
_entity_poly.pdbx_seq_one_letter_code
_entity_poly.pdbx_strand_id
1 'polypeptide(L)'
;MTDTSYAALLATLDELAERTEPQVRLAWLHDLIAPLLDRVEQEDDPLSDEPRISTPDAVRAWHRAAAGDQVDVDAVYDQLMTVGLVYSEDQDPDLHVISQTAYAAAAWLRLLTGRDLRSTVEDEEEVEGIEEWSGSSVFTQIIDMLAWTRTGQVYTFWQDAAADPGYCDFPVATRELDAMVSTLVHRA
;
A
#
# COMPACT_ATOMS: atom_id res chain seq x y z
N MET A 1 -9.10 0.97 -29.10
CA MET A 1 -8.79 1.49 -27.76
C MET A 1 -7.33 1.91 -27.82
N THR A 2 -7.02 3.18 -27.58
CA THR A 2 -5.64 3.62 -27.45
C THR A 2 -5.07 2.99 -26.19
N ASP A 3 -3.99 2.21 -26.31
CA ASP A 3 -3.24 1.73 -25.14
C ASP A 3 -2.72 2.95 -24.38
N THR A 4 -3.33 3.25 -23.24
CA THR A 4 -2.86 4.30 -22.33
C THR A 4 -1.56 3.81 -21.70
N SER A 5 -0.51 4.64 -21.73
CA SER A 5 0.76 4.25 -21.11
C SER A 5 0.66 4.29 -19.59
N TYR A 6 1.47 3.47 -18.92
CA TYR A 6 1.57 3.44 -17.46
C TYR A 6 1.81 4.83 -16.85
N ALA A 7 2.75 5.60 -17.39
CA ALA A 7 3.01 6.97 -16.94
C ALA A 7 1.78 7.90 -17.10
N ALA A 8 0.96 7.72 -18.13
CA ALA A 8 -0.27 8.50 -18.30
C ALA A 8 -1.35 8.10 -17.28
N LEU A 9 -1.40 6.82 -16.88
CA LEU A 9 -2.29 6.36 -15.82
C LEU A 9 -1.90 6.97 -14.46
N LEU A 10 -0.60 6.99 -14.12
CA LEU A 10 -0.11 7.63 -12.90
C LEU A 10 -0.42 9.15 -12.89
N ALA A 11 -0.19 9.85 -14.01
CA ALA A 11 -0.55 11.26 -14.12
C ALA A 11 -2.06 11.49 -13.94
N THR A 12 -2.91 10.59 -14.45
CA THR A 12 -4.37 10.65 -14.25
C THR A 12 -4.74 10.49 -12.77
N LEU A 13 -4.02 9.64 -12.03
CA LEU A 13 -4.22 9.49 -10.58
C LEU A 13 -3.82 10.73 -9.80
N ASP A 14 -2.73 11.40 -10.17
CA ASP A 14 -2.33 12.66 -9.54
C ASP A 14 -3.35 13.77 -9.81
N GLU A 15 -3.82 13.93 -11.06
CA GLU A 15 -4.91 14.87 -11.38
C GLU A 15 -6.18 14.56 -10.58
N LEU A 16 -6.50 13.26 -10.43
CA LEU A 16 -7.62 12.83 -9.60
C LEU A 16 -7.38 13.16 -8.12
N ALA A 17 -6.16 12.99 -7.62
CA ALA A 17 -5.80 13.29 -6.25
C ALA A 17 -5.92 14.78 -5.95
N GLU A 18 -5.57 15.65 -6.90
CA GLU A 18 -5.66 17.11 -6.75
C GLU A 18 -7.10 17.63 -6.69
N ARG A 19 -8.00 17.05 -7.51
CA ARG A 19 -9.39 17.51 -7.62
C ARG A 19 -10.35 16.87 -6.62
N THR A 20 -9.91 15.89 -5.85
CA THR A 20 -10.75 15.09 -4.94
C THR A 20 -10.47 15.45 -3.49
N GLU A 21 -11.53 15.65 -2.71
CA GLU A 21 -11.43 15.96 -1.28
C GLU A 21 -10.60 14.90 -0.51
N PRO A 22 -9.74 15.29 0.45
CA PRO A 22 -8.92 14.36 1.23
C PRO A 22 -9.69 13.17 1.82
N GLN A 23 -10.89 13.41 2.37
CA GLN A 23 -11.69 12.36 3.01
C GLN A 23 -12.23 11.36 1.99
N VAL A 24 -12.55 11.80 0.78
CA VAL A 24 -13.01 10.91 -0.31
C VAL A 24 -11.86 10.03 -0.78
N ARG A 25 -10.65 10.60 -0.92
CA ARG A 25 -9.44 9.84 -1.26
C ARG A 25 -9.13 8.77 -0.22
N LEU A 26 -9.20 9.12 1.07
CA LEU A 26 -9.02 8.17 2.18
C LEU A 26 -10.05 7.04 2.13
N ALA A 27 -11.33 7.36 1.86
CA ALA A 27 -12.38 6.35 1.75
C ALA A 27 -12.15 5.40 0.57
N TRP A 28 -11.74 5.91 -0.60
CA TRP A 28 -11.43 5.06 -1.74
C TRP A 28 -10.24 4.14 -1.50
N LEU A 29 -9.17 4.66 -0.91
CA LEU A 29 -8.02 3.84 -0.54
C LEU A 29 -8.42 2.76 0.48
N HIS A 30 -9.23 3.14 1.48
CA HIS A 30 -9.74 2.18 2.46
C HIS A 30 -10.51 1.04 1.78
N ASP A 31 -11.45 1.34 0.88
CA ASP A 31 -12.21 0.34 0.13
C ASP A 31 -11.32 -0.62 -0.69
N LEU A 32 -10.17 -0.14 -1.17
CA LEU A 32 -9.24 -0.93 -1.96
C LEU A 32 -8.33 -1.81 -1.09
N ILE A 33 -7.91 -1.30 0.08
CA ILE A 33 -6.97 -1.97 1.01
C ILE A 33 -7.70 -2.99 1.88
N ALA A 34 -8.84 -2.62 2.46
CA ALA A 34 -9.57 -3.43 3.46
C ALA A 34 -9.72 -4.92 3.09
N PRO A 35 -10.24 -5.31 1.91
CA PRO A 35 -10.45 -6.73 1.58
C PRO A 35 -9.15 -7.53 1.41
N LEU A 36 -8.02 -6.87 1.18
CA LEU A 36 -6.70 -7.51 1.19
C LEU A 36 -6.17 -7.59 2.62
N LEU A 37 -6.32 -6.53 3.39
CA LEU A 37 -5.84 -6.45 4.77
C LEU A 37 -6.58 -7.42 5.71
N ASP A 38 -7.86 -7.69 5.45
CA ASP A 38 -8.64 -8.70 6.18
C ASP A 38 -8.10 -10.12 5.99
N ARG A 39 -7.31 -10.38 4.94
CA ARG A 39 -6.59 -11.65 4.77
C ARG A 39 -5.37 -11.70 5.68
N VAL A 40 -4.68 -10.56 5.85
CA VAL A 40 -3.54 -10.41 6.76
C VAL A 40 -3.94 -10.64 8.21
N GLU A 41 -5.18 -10.31 8.61
CA GLU A 41 -5.71 -10.60 9.96
C GLU A 41 -5.64 -12.09 10.31
N GLN A 42 -5.59 -12.98 9.32
CA GLN A 42 -5.60 -14.43 9.54
C GLN A 42 -4.21 -14.99 9.88
N GLU A 43 -3.16 -14.19 9.71
CA GLU A 43 -1.79 -14.52 10.07
C GLU A 43 -1.55 -14.16 11.56
N ASP A 44 -1.52 -15.18 12.43
CA ASP A 44 -1.32 -15.04 13.89
C ASP A 44 0.05 -15.57 14.34
N ASP A 45 0.97 -15.77 13.39
CA ASP A 45 2.32 -16.19 13.72
C ASP A 45 3.11 -15.01 14.31
N PRO A 46 3.86 -15.22 15.41
CA PRO A 46 4.68 -14.18 16.01
C PRO A 46 5.79 -13.76 15.04
N LEU A 47 5.70 -12.54 14.53
CA LEU A 47 6.63 -11.99 13.53
C LEU A 47 7.93 -11.43 14.14
N SER A 48 7.88 -11.00 15.41
CA SER A 48 9.02 -10.47 16.16
C SER A 48 8.76 -10.68 17.65
N ASP A 49 9.83 -10.64 18.46
CA ASP A 49 9.75 -10.64 19.93
C ASP A 49 9.37 -9.25 20.49
N GLU A 50 9.44 -8.20 19.66
CA GLU A 50 9.25 -6.79 20.04
C GLU A 50 7.92 -6.10 19.64
N PRO A 51 6.94 -6.72 18.93
CA PRO A 51 5.78 -5.99 18.46
C PRO A 51 4.90 -5.57 19.64
N ARG A 52 4.54 -4.29 19.67
CA ARG A 52 3.70 -3.71 20.75
C ARG A 52 2.28 -4.24 20.74
N ILE A 53 1.80 -4.69 19.57
CA ILE A 53 0.47 -5.26 19.34
C ILE A 53 0.57 -6.40 18.33
N SER A 54 -0.38 -7.33 18.35
CA SER A 54 -0.45 -8.43 17.38
C SER A 54 -0.88 -7.93 15.98
N THR A 55 -0.57 -8.69 14.93
CA THR A 55 -1.03 -8.41 13.56
C THR A 55 -2.56 -8.33 13.46
N PRO A 56 -3.35 -9.27 14.03
CA PRO A 56 -4.81 -9.15 14.04
C PRO A 56 -5.31 -7.89 14.76
N ASP A 57 -4.69 -7.50 15.87
CA ASP A 57 -5.08 -6.30 16.61
C ASP A 57 -4.73 -5.02 15.84
N ALA A 58 -3.61 -5.01 15.11
CA ALA A 58 -3.26 -3.90 14.21
C ALA A 58 -4.29 -3.74 13.09
N VAL A 59 -4.71 -4.83 12.43
CA VAL A 59 -5.75 -4.79 11.38
C VAL A 59 -7.08 -4.27 11.93
N ARG A 60 -7.51 -4.78 13.09
CA ARG A 60 -8.74 -4.29 13.75
C ARG A 60 -8.64 -2.82 14.13
N ALA A 61 -7.50 -2.39 14.66
CA ALA A 61 -7.27 -1.00 15.02
C ALA A 61 -7.23 -0.07 13.79
N TRP A 62 -6.73 -0.56 12.65
CA TRP A 62 -6.77 0.16 11.38
C TRP A 62 -8.21 0.41 10.91
N HIS A 63 -9.08 -0.61 10.95
CA HIS A 63 -10.52 -0.46 10.65
C HIS A 63 -11.21 0.52 11.60
N ARG A 64 -10.86 0.47 12.88
CA ARG A 64 -11.37 1.42 13.88
C ARG A 64 -10.92 2.85 13.58
N ALA A 65 -9.67 3.05 13.17
CA ALA A 65 -9.18 4.37 12.74
C ALA A 65 -10.00 4.91 11.56
N ALA A 66 -10.35 4.07 10.59
CA ALA A 66 -11.22 4.44 9.46
C ALA A 66 -12.65 4.80 9.88
N ALA A 67 -13.17 4.18 10.95
CA ALA A 67 -14.45 4.55 11.55
C ALA A 67 -14.39 5.85 12.39
N GLY A 68 -13.20 6.44 12.58
CA GLY A 68 -12.99 7.64 13.38
C GLY A 68 -12.79 7.38 14.87
N ASP A 69 -12.56 6.13 15.28
CA ASP A 69 -12.24 5.80 16.66
C ASP A 69 -10.84 6.28 17.05
N GLN A 70 -10.67 6.58 18.34
CA GLN A 70 -9.35 6.84 18.90
C GLN A 70 -8.56 5.52 19.04
N VAL A 71 -7.42 5.44 18.35
CA VAL A 71 -6.47 4.32 18.40
C VAL A 71 -5.03 4.83 18.56
N ASP A 72 -4.12 3.96 19.00
CA ASP A 72 -2.69 4.25 19.01
C ASP A 72 -2.12 4.06 17.59
N VAL A 73 -2.25 5.10 16.76
CA VAL A 73 -1.86 5.04 15.34
C VAL A 73 -0.37 4.75 15.16
N ASP A 74 0.48 5.20 16.08
CA ASP A 74 1.92 4.95 16.00
C ASP A 74 2.20 3.44 16.20
N ALA A 75 1.54 2.78 17.16
CA ALA A 75 1.68 1.34 17.35
C ALA A 75 1.10 0.51 16.18
N VAL A 76 0.00 0.95 15.56
CA VAL A 76 -0.58 0.28 14.39
C VAL A 76 0.33 0.43 13.17
N TYR A 77 0.86 1.63 12.94
CA TYR A 77 1.80 1.90 11.87
C TYR A 77 3.04 1.01 12.00
N ASP A 78 3.64 0.99 13.18
CA ASP A 78 4.83 0.18 13.49
C ASP A 78 4.60 -1.31 13.20
N GLN A 79 3.50 -1.88 13.70
CA GLN A 79 3.18 -3.28 13.45
C GLN A 79 2.98 -3.60 11.96
N LEU A 80 2.29 -2.73 11.22
CA LEU A 80 2.08 -2.92 9.78
C LEU A 80 3.39 -2.82 8.99
N MET A 81 4.31 -1.95 9.40
CA MET A 81 5.65 -1.88 8.81
C MET A 81 6.44 -3.16 9.09
N THR A 82 6.36 -3.70 10.31
CA THR A 82 6.97 -5.01 10.65
C THR A 82 6.41 -6.14 9.80
N VAL A 83 5.09 -6.21 9.63
CA VAL A 83 4.44 -7.20 8.74
C VAL A 83 4.93 -7.03 7.31
N GLY A 84 4.98 -5.79 6.83
CA GLY A 84 5.50 -5.43 5.52
C GLY A 84 6.91 -5.98 5.28
N LEU A 85 7.83 -5.72 6.21
CA LEU A 85 9.22 -6.14 6.07
C LEU A 85 9.37 -7.66 6.13
N VAL A 86 8.87 -8.29 7.19
CA VAL A 86 9.07 -9.73 7.43
C VAL A 86 8.59 -10.57 6.25
N TYR A 87 7.45 -10.22 5.67
CA TYR A 87 6.91 -10.96 4.53
C TYR A 87 7.44 -10.53 3.16
N SER A 88 8.20 -9.42 3.07
CA SER A 88 8.79 -8.98 1.79
C SER A 88 10.05 -9.74 1.40
N GLU A 89 10.74 -10.36 2.36
CA GLU A 89 12.01 -11.06 2.11
C GLU A 89 11.80 -12.41 1.42
N ASP A 90 10.64 -13.01 1.64
CA ASP A 90 10.28 -14.30 1.06
C ASP A 90 9.89 -14.14 -0.41
N GLN A 91 10.42 -15.02 -1.27
CA GLN A 91 10.07 -15.07 -2.69
C GLN A 91 8.72 -15.78 -2.93
N ASP A 92 7.81 -15.69 -1.97
CA ASP A 92 6.48 -16.31 -1.99
C ASP A 92 5.43 -15.27 -2.44
N PRO A 93 4.71 -15.50 -3.54
CA PRO A 93 3.66 -14.59 -4.02
C PRO A 93 2.58 -14.26 -3.00
N ASP A 94 2.17 -15.22 -2.17
CA ASP A 94 1.11 -15.01 -1.18
C ASP A 94 1.60 -14.12 -0.03
N LEU A 95 2.86 -14.30 0.39
CA LEU A 95 3.51 -13.45 1.38
C LEU A 95 3.79 -12.04 0.85
N HIS A 96 4.14 -11.92 -0.44
CA HIS A 96 4.32 -10.61 -1.08
C HIS A 96 3.02 -9.79 -1.12
N VAL A 97 1.88 -10.46 -1.33
CA VAL A 97 0.56 -9.82 -1.24
C VAL A 97 0.29 -9.30 0.17
N ILE A 98 0.63 -10.08 1.20
CA ILE A 98 0.51 -9.67 2.61
C ILE A 98 1.40 -8.45 2.88
N SER A 99 2.67 -8.52 2.49
CA SER A 99 3.66 -7.46 2.69
C SER A 99 3.23 -6.13 2.08
N GLN A 100 2.94 -6.10 0.78
CA GLN A 100 2.55 -4.87 0.08
C GLN A 100 1.23 -4.30 0.59
N THR A 101 0.30 -5.17 1.00
CA THR A 101 -0.96 -4.74 1.63
C THR A 101 -0.71 -4.06 2.97
N ALA A 102 0.20 -4.59 3.79
CA ALA A 102 0.56 -4.00 5.07
C ALA A 102 1.23 -2.62 4.88
N TYR A 103 2.14 -2.48 3.92
CA TYR A 103 2.72 -1.19 3.54
C TYR A 103 1.66 -0.20 3.04
N ALA A 104 0.71 -0.64 2.21
CA ALA A 104 -0.40 0.20 1.75
C ALA A 104 -1.24 0.73 2.92
N ALA A 105 -1.55 -0.14 3.88
CA ALA A 105 -2.30 0.19 5.08
C ALA A 105 -1.53 1.18 5.99
N ALA A 106 -0.21 1.01 6.15
CA ALA A 106 0.65 1.91 6.91
C ALA A 106 0.73 3.30 6.26
N ALA A 107 0.90 3.36 4.93
CA ALA A 107 0.89 4.60 4.15
C ALA A 107 -0.46 5.34 4.27
N TRP A 108 -1.56 4.59 4.27
CA TRP A 108 -2.89 5.14 4.50
C TRP A 108 -3.02 5.80 5.89
N LEU A 109 -2.39 5.26 6.95
CA LEU A 109 -2.38 5.88 8.28
C LEU A 109 -1.61 7.21 8.30
N ARG A 110 -0.48 7.29 7.57
CA ARG A 110 0.24 8.56 7.37
C ARG A 110 -0.66 9.60 6.68
N LEU A 111 -1.40 9.19 5.63
CA LEU A 111 -2.38 10.06 4.97
C LEU A 111 -3.55 10.48 5.89
N LEU A 112 -4.09 9.55 6.68
CA LEU A 112 -5.20 9.80 7.59
C LEU A 112 -4.83 10.85 8.63
N THR A 113 -3.62 10.73 9.20
CA THR A 113 -3.17 11.59 10.29
C THR A 113 -2.48 12.86 9.82
N GLY A 114 -1.96 12.89 8.60
CA GLY A 114 -1.08 13.94 8.11
C GLY A 114 0.24 14.03 8.89
N ARG A 115 0.61 12.96 9.63
CA ARG A 115 1.82 12.87 10.43
C ARG A 115 2.86 12.00 9.74
N ASP A 116 4.11 12.35 9.98
CA ASP A 116 5.24 11.45 9.75
C ASP A 116 5.31 10.45 10.91
N LEU A 117 4.78 9.25 10.67
CA LEU A 117 4.73 8.14 11.64
C LEU A 117 6.02 7.33 11.53
N ARG A 118 6.60 6.93 12.66
CA ARG A 118 7.88 6.21 12.71
C ARG A 118 7.67 4.75 13.07
N SER A 119 8.51 3.89 12.50
CA SER A 119 8.61 2.49 12.90
C SER A 119 10.01 2.18 13.42
N THR A 120 10.12 1.23 14.36
CA THR A 120 11.42 0.70 14.80
C THR A 120 12.15 -0.02 13.66
N VAL A 121 11.40 -0.53 12.69
CA VAL A 121 11.92 -1.19 11.49
C VAL A 121 12.74 -0.22 10.62
N GLU A 122 12.27 1.02 10.46
CA GLU A 122 12.98 2.08 9.70
C GLU A 122 14.27 2.53 10.40
N ASP A 123 14.42 2.27 11.71
CA ASP A 123 15.61 2.63 12.49
C ASP A 123 16.68 1.52 12.50
N GLU A 124 16.31 0.25 12.26
CA GLU A 124 17.20 -0.92 12.35
C GLU A 124 17.77 -1.37 11.01
N GLU A 125 17.01 -1.18 9.94
CA GLU A 125 17.46 -1.39 8.57
C GLU A 125 17.29 -0.08 7.81
N GLU A 126 18.14 0.19 6.81
CA GLU A 126 17.79 1.13 5.74
C GLU A 126 16.63 0.50 4.95
N VAL A 127 15.47 0.34 5.59
CA VAL A 127 14.22 0.11 4.91
C VAL A 127 14.04 1.40 4.14
N GLU A 128 14.44 1.35 2.88
CA GLU A 128 13.89 2.23 1.86
C GLU A 128 12.39 2.06 2.04
N GLY A 129 11.77 2.97 2.78
CA GLY A 129 10.35 2.86 3.09
C GLY A 129 9.58 2.99 1.79
N ILE A 130 8.39 3.56 1.88
CA ILE A 130 7.93 4.34 0.73
C ILE A 130 8.84 5.58 0.68
N GLU A 131 10.10 5.38 0.28
CA GLU A 131 11.05 6.44 -0.01
C GLU A 131 10.34 7.40 -0.97
N GLU A 132 10.67 8.68 -0.85
CA GLU A 132 10.08 9.77 -1.62
C GLU A 132 10.32 9.57 -3.13
N TRP A 133 9.51 8.72 -3.76
CA TRP A 133 9.66 8.31 -5.14
C TRP A 133 8.85 9.24 -6.06
N SER A 134 9.58 9.83 -7.00
CA SER A 134 9.15 10.50 -8.23
C SER A 134 7.85 11.32 -8.19
N GLY A 135 7.86 12.51 -7.57
CA GLY A 135 6.94 13.63 -7.88
C GLY A 135 5.42 13.39 -7.82
N SER A 136 4.98 12.18 -7.48
CA SER A 136 3.60 11.70 -7.51
C SER A 136 3.07 11.69 -6.09
N SER A 137 1.77 11.91 -5.91
CA SER A 137 1.16 11.96 -4.60
C SER A 137 1.18 10.61 -3.89
N VAL A 138 1.20 10.59 -2.55
CA VAL A 138 1.11 9.35 -1.75
C VAL A 138 -0.15 8.54 -2.09
N PHE A 139 -1.25 9.22 -2.46
CA PHE A 139 -2.46 8.56 -2.97
C PHE A 139 -2.18 7.73 -4.23
N THR A 140 -1.48 8.31 -5.21
CA THR A 140 -1.07 7.64 -6.44
C THR A 140 -0.16 6.46 -6.16
N GLN A 141 0.82 6.64 -5.28
CA GLN A 141 1.77 5.58 -4.91
C GLN A 141 1.09 4.37 -4.26
N ILE A 142 0.11 4.59 -3.38
CA ILE A 142 -0.67 3.50 -2.78
C ILE A 142 -1.46 2.75 -3.85
N ILE A 143 -2.13 3.44 -4.76
CA ILE A 143 -2.91 2.79 -5.83
C ILE A 143 -1.99 2.00 -6.76
N ASP A 144 -0.84 2.57 -7.11
CA ASP A 144 0.15 1.91 -7.94
C ASP A 144 0.64 0.61 -7.28
N MET A 145 1.07 0.68 -6.02
CA MET A 145 1.46 -0.51 -5.24
C MET A 145 0.33 -1.55 -5.23
N LEU A 146 -0.92 -1.15 -4.99
CA LEU A 146 -2.06 -2.08 -5.00
C LEU A 146 -2.33 -2.70 -6.38
N ALA A 147 -2.08 -1.97 -7.47
CA ALA A 147 -2.17 -2.53 -8.82
C ALA A 147 -1.14 -3.65 -9.00
N TRP A 148 0.10 -3.43 -8.53
CA TRP A 148 1.14 -4.45 -8.50
C TRP A 148 0.81 -5.63 -7.59
N THR A 149 0.30 -5.38 -6.39
CA THR A 149 -0.16 -6.42 -5.45
C THR A 149 -1.20 -7.34 -6.09
N ARG A 150 -2.14 -6.77 -6.86
CA ARG A 150 -3.19 -7.55 -7.55
C ARG A 150 -2.67 -8.45 -8.67
N THR A 151 -1.48 -8.18 -9.18
CA THR A 151 -0.86 -9.05 -10.20
C THR A 151 -0.32 -10.36 -9.63
N GLY A 152 -0.12 -10.45 -8.30
CA GLY A 152 0.50 -11.60 -7.65
C GLY A 152 1.97 -11.82 -8.04
N GLN A 153 2.63 -10.77 -8.53
CA GLN A 153 4.04 -10.83 -8.90
C GLN A 153 4.91 -10.51 -7.69
N VAL A 154 5.92 -11.34 -7.46
CA VAL A 154 6.97 -11.10 -6.46
C VAL A 154 7.99 -10.13 -7.09
N TYR A 155 7.68 -8.85 -7.02
CA TYR A 155 8.58 -7.80 -7.46
C TYR A 155 8.50 -6.62 -6.49
N THR A 156 9.54 -6.47 -5.69
CA THR A 156 9.63 -5.50 -4.59
C THR A 156 9.94 -4.09 -5.08
N PHE A 157 10.60 -3.96 -6.24
CA PHE A 157 11.01 -2.69 -6.83
C PHE A 157 10.10 -2.30 -7.99
N TRP A 158 8.78 -2.41 -7.81
CA TRP A 158 7.81 -2.27 -8.88
C TRP A 158 7.89 -0.95 -9.66
N GLN A 159 8.43 0.08 -9.05
CA GLN A 159 8.59 1.36 -9.67
C GLN A 159 9.79 1.41 -10.64
N ASP A 160 10.74 0.47 -10.56
CA ASP A 160 11.81 0.25 -11.54
C ASP A 160 11.38 -0.64 -12.71
N ALA A 161 10.16 -1.20 -12.67
CA ALA A 161 9.67 -2.16 -13.67
C ALA A 161 9.77 -1.65 -15.12
N ALA A 162 9.63 -0.34 -15.33
CA ALA A 162 9.75 0.27 -16.65
C ALA A 162 11.20 0.27 -17.17
N ALA A 163 12.18 0.35 -16.29
CA ALA A 163 13.61 0.27 -16.61
C ALA A 163 14.07 -1.19 -16.77
N ASP A 164 13.46 -2.11 -16.01
CA ASP A 164 13.88 -3.51 -15.92
C ASP A 164 12.74 -4.53 -16.21
N PRO A 165 12.16 -4.52 -17.43
CA PRO A 165 11.02 -5.36 -17.79
C PRO A 165 11.33 -6.87 -17.85
N GLY A 166 12.59 -7.28 -17.60
CA GLY A 166 13.00 -8.68 -17.57
C GLY A 166 12.63 -9.41 -16.27
N TYR A 167 12.27 -8.67 -15.22
CA TYR A 167 11.98 -9.22 -13.89
C TYR A 167 10.49 -9.24 -13.54
N CYS A 168 9.63 -8.70 -14.41
CA CYS A 168 8.18 -8.63 -14.19
C CYS A 168 7.39 -8.61 -15.51
N ASP A 169 6.12 -8.99 -15.44
CA ASP A 169 5.09 -8.76 -16.45
C ASP A 169 4.48 -7.35 -16.26
N PHE A 170 5.23 -6.34 -16.70
CA PHE A 170 4.82 -4.94 -16.68
C PHE A 170 3.47 -4.67 -17.40
N PRO A 171 3.14 -5.33 -18.53
CA PRO A 171 1.81 -5.22 -19.15
C PRO A 171 0.65 -5.69 -18.25
N VAL A 172 0.84 -6.73 -17.43
CA VAL A 172 -0.20 -7.15 -16.46
C VAL A 172 -0.44 -6.05 -15.44
N ALA A 173 0.61 -5.49 -14.83
CA ALA A 173 0.48 -4.39 -13.87
C ALA A 173 -0.17 -3.14 -14.48
N THR A 174 0.18 -2.81 -15.72
CA THR A 174 -0.43 -1.68 -16.45
C THR A 174 -1.94 -1.88 -16.64
N ARG A 175 -2.39 -3.11 -16.92
CA ARG A 175 -3.83 -3.41 -17.07
C ARG A 175 -4.59 -3.34 -15.75
N GLU A 176 -3.99 -3.83 -14.66
CA GLU A 176 -4.58 -3.69 -13.32
C GLU A 176 -4.71 -2.22 -12.91
N LEU A 177 -3.66 -1.42 -13.17
CA LEU A 177 -3.68 0.01 -12.93
C LEU A 177 -4.78 0.69 -13.76
N ASP A 178 -4.89 0.40 -15.06
CA ASP A 178 -5.93 0.96 -15.93
C ASP A 178 -7.35 0.63 -15.43
N ALA A 179 -7.58 -0.59 -14.98
CA ALA A 179 -8.85 -1.01 -14.40
C ALA A 179 -9.19 -0.25 -13.11
N MET A 180 -8.19 -0.01 -12.25
CA MET A 180 -8.32 0.78 -11.03
C MET A 180 -8.59 2.26 -11.33
N VAL A 181 -7.80 2.89 -12.21
CA VAL A 181 -8.00 4.28 -12.66
C VAL A 181 -9.40 4.44 -13.25
N SER A 182 -9.80 3.55 -14.15
CA SER A 182 -11.13 3.56 -14.75
C SER A 182 -12.23 3.52 -13.69
N THR A 183 -12.10 2.66 -12.68
CA THR A 183 -13.07 2.56 -11.58
C THR A 183 -13.15 3.85 -10.77
N LEU A 184 -12.00 4.43 -10.42
CA LEU A 184 -11.94 5.65 -9.60
C LEU A 184 -12.45 6.88 -10.34
N VAL A 185 -12.15 7.00 -11.64
CA VAL A 185 -12.69 8.07 -12.49
C VAL A 185 -14.22 8.01 -12.57
N HIS A 186 -14.83 6.83 -12.57
CA HIS A 186 -16.30 6.70 -12.55
C HIS A 186 -16.92 7.01 -11.18
N ARG A 187 -16.13 6.97 -10.09
CA ARG A 187 -16.57 7.32 -8.72
C ARG A 187 -16.45 8.82 -8.42
N ALA A 188 -15.66 9.56 -9.20
CA ALA A 188 -15.35 10.98 -9.05
C ALA A 188 -16.38 11.88 -9.74
#